data_AF-A0A924LBB4-F1
#
_entry.id   AF-A0A924LBB4-F1
#
_cell.length_a   1.000
_cell.length_b   1.000
_cell.length_c   1.000
_cell.angle_alpha   90.00
_cell.angle_beta   90.00
_cell.angle_gamma   90.00
#
_symmetry.space_group_name_H-M   'P 1'
#
loop_
_entity.id
_entity.type
_entity.pdbx_description
1 polymer ?
#
loop_
_entity_poly.entity_id
_entity_poly.type
_entity_poly.pdbx_seq_one_letter_code
_entity_poly.pdbx_strand_id
1 'polypeptide(L)'
;MSLGFSALAIVSILAVTVLLAFVEKRVAPGDWARTVLVAGTGGAIVIAACSIELVVLPLLLVGPLAALGALFATLATSLMEIESVPKRLVVAAAATVLVFLPVASTVFATLFDPFGNRLGVIDLGGALPSLVAGGAVAVGTALVSRPPGTVRSSQAGGWSIVVPSVLVWFAGVGWAVGLELAADDMVPIIVVSVLVIPVVAAAAASVVERLRFRRTTASGFVTGLLAGVAAAVPACAFV
;
A
#
# COMPACT_ATOMS: atom_id res chain seq x y z
N MET A 1 25.33 2.00 1.73
CA MET A 1 23.94 2.20 1.24
C MET A 1 23.95 2.18 -0.29
N SER A 2 23.02 1.45 -0.92
CA SER A 2 23.07 1.21 -2.38
C SER A 2 21.89 1.87 -3.10
N LEU A 3 22.17 2.59 -4.19
CA LEU A 3 21.15 3.12 -5.12
C LEU A 3 20.29 1.99 -5.72
N GLY A 4 20.83 0.77 -5.81
CA GLY A 4 20.12 -0.40 -6.33
C GLY A 4 18.92 -0.80 -5.47
N PHE A 5 19.04 -0.76 -4.13
CA PHE A 5 17.93 -1.07 -3.22
C PHE A 5 16.82 -0.01 -3.30
N SER A 6 17.20 1.27 -3.35
CA SER A 6 16.24 2.36 -3.55
C SER A 6 15.48 2.19 -4.88
N ALA A 7 16.18 1.90 -5.99
CA ALA A 7 15.55 1.64 -7.27
C ALA A 7 14.63 0.41 -7.24
N LEU A 8 15.05 -0.67 -6.57
CA LEU A 8 14.24 -1.88 -6.38
C LEU A 8 12.96 -1.57 -5.62
N ALA A 9 13.02 -0.79 -4.53
CA ALA A 9 11.85 -0.35 -3.78
C ALA A 9 10.89 0.45 -4.66
N ILE A 10 11.39 1.45 -5.40
CA ILE A 10 10.58 2.28 -6.30
C ILE A 10 9.83 1.41 -7.31
N VAL A 11 10.56 0.57 -8.05
CA VAL A 11 9.96 -0.28 -9.09
C VAL A 11 8.94 -1.25 -8.49
N SER A 12 9.25 -1.84 -7.34
CA SER A 12 8.39 -2.81 -6.68
C SER A 12 7.11 -2.19 -6.13
N ILE A 13 7.19 -1.03 -5.48
CA ILE A 13 6.03 -0.30 -4.95
C ILE A 13 5.12 0.18 -6.08
N LEU A 14 5.70 0.70 -7.18
CA LEU A 14 4.93 1.07 -8.36
C LEU A 14 4.30 -0.14 -9.05
N ALA A 15 4.99 -1.28 -9.11
CA ALA A 15 4.42 -2.53 -9.59
C ALA A 15 3.23 -2.97 -8.72
N VAL A 16 3.36 -2.92 -7.38
CA VAL A 16 2.25 -3.19 -6.45
C VAL A 16 1.07 -2.25 -6.73
N THR A 17 1.33 -0.96 -6.90
CA THR A 17 0.31 0.05 -7.22
C THR A 17 -0.47 -0.32 -8.49
N VAL A 18 0.23 -0.65 -9.56
CA VAL A 18 -0.38 -1.05 -10.85
C VAL A 18 -1.13 -2.37 -10.73
N LEU A 19 -0.56 -3.37 -10.05
CA LEU A 19 -1.17 -4.69 -9.89
C LEU A 19 -2.41 -4.63 -8.99
N LEU A 20 -2.40 -3.82 -7.93
CA LEU A 20 -3.60 -3.57 -7.13
C LEU A 20 -4.68 -2.86 -7.94
N ALA A 21 -4.30 -1.91 -8.81
CA ALA A 21 -5.26 -1.32 -9.74
C ALA A 21 -5.82 -2.35 -10.74
N PHE A 22 -5.04 -3.36 -11.17
CA PHE A 22 -5.56 -4.49 -11.94
C PHE A 22 -6.56 -5.34 -11.13
N VAL A 23 -6.25 -5.63 -9.86
CA VAL A 23 -7.16 -6.35 -8.96
C VAL A 23 -8.47 -5.55 -8.81
N GLU A 24 -8.37 -4.26 -8.48
CA GLU A 24 -9.50 -3.35 -8.34
C GLU A 24 -10.31 -3.23 -9.64
N LYS A 25 -9.67 -3.15 -10.80
CA LYS A 25 -10.37 -3.07 -12.09
C LYS A 25 -11.14 -4.33 -12.45
N ARG A 26 -10.65 -5.49 -12.04
CA ARG A 26 -11.38 -6.76 -12.17
C ARG A 26 -12.56 -6.83 -11.19
N VAL A 27 -12.59 -5.97 -10.16
CA VAL A 27 -13.71 -5.77 -9.23
C VAL A 27 -14.68 -4.70 -9.74
N ALA A 28 -14.19 -3.64 -10.40
CA ALA A 28 -14.98 -2.54 -10.98
C ALA A 28 -14.31 -1.89 -12.21
N PRO A 29 -15.00 -1.72 -13.36
CA PRO A 29 -14.39 -1.16 -14.57
C PRO A 29 -13.97 0.31 -14.38
N GLY A 30 -12.67 0.57 -14.38
CA GLY A 30 -12.08 1.92 -14.27
C GLY A 30 -11.09 2.23 -15.41
N ASP A 31 -10.83 3.51 -15.64
CA ASP A 31 -9.92 4.03 -16.69
C ASP A 31 -8.46 4.13 -16.19
N TRP A 32 -7.50 3.63 -16.98
CA TRP A 32 -6.08 3.57 -16.61
C TRP A 32 -5.46 4.96 -16.48
N ALA A 33 -5.87 5.90 -17.32
CA ALA A 33 -5.41 7.28 -17.24
C ALA A 33 -5.72 7.88 -15.87
N ARG A 34 -6.88 7.53 -15.29
CA ARG A 34 -7.30 8.04 -13.98
C ARG A 34 -6.41 7.52 -12.85
N THR A 35 -6.11 6.22 -12.84
CA THR A 35 -5.23 5.63 -11.83
C THR A 35 -3.83 6.24 -11.90
N VAL A 36 -3.29 6.41 -13.12
CA VAL A 36 -1.98 7.03 -13.32
C VAL A 36 -1.95 8.47 -12.85
N LEU A 37 -2.98 9.27 -13.15
CA LEU A 37 -3.08 10.66 -12.69
C LEU A 37 -3.14 10.75 -11.16
N VAL A 38 -3.93 9.90 -10.51
CA VAL A 38 -4.04 9.86 -9.05
C VAL A 38 -2.71 9.45 -8.41
N ALA A 39 -2.08 8.37 -8.89
CA ALA A 39 -0.78 7.90 -8.42
C ALA A 39 0.29 8.99 -8.60
N GLY A 40 0.33 9.61 -9.77
CA GLY A 40 1.25 10.71 -10.09
C GLY A 40 1.04 11.92 -9.19
N THR A 41 -0.20 12.24 -8.82
CA THR A 41 -0.50 13.34 -7.88
C THR A 41 0.09 13.06 -6.50
N GLY A 42 -0.12 11.86 -5.95
CA GLY A 42 0.46 11.47 -4.66
C GLY A 42 1.99 11.52 -4.67
N GLY A 43 2.63 10.90 -5.67
CA GLY A 43 4.09 10.91 -5.79
C GLY A 43 4.68 12.30 -5.99
N ALA A 44 4.07 13.14 -6.83
CA ALA A 44 4.55 14.50 -7.10
C ALA A 44 4.49 15.39 -5.85
N ILE A 45 3.44 15.27 -5.03
CA ILE A 45 3.31 16.03 -3.77
C ILE A 45 4.41 15.62 -2.81
N VAL A 46 4.73 14.33 -2.70
CA VAL A 46 5.82 13.86 -1.84
C VAL A 46 7.18 14.38 -2.29
N ILE A 47 7.45 14.36 -3.61
CA ILE A 47 8.68 14.93 -4.18
C ILE A 47 8.77 16.42 -3.87
N ALA A 48 7.68 17.17 -4.06
CA ALA A 48 7.62 18.60 -3.78
C ALA A 48 7.88 18.88 -2.30
N ALA A 49 7.25 18.12 -1.40
CA ALA A 49 7.44 18.25 0.06
C ALA A 49 8.90 17.97 0.48
N CYS A 50 9.54 16.96 -0.10
CA CYS A 50 10.96 16.68 0.16
C CYS A 50 11.86 17.80 -0.38
N SER A 51 11.54 18.36 -1.56
CA SER A 51 12.32 19.41 -2.22
C SER A 51 12.33 20.74 -1.46
N ILE A 52 11.27 21.02 -0.70
CA ILE A 52 11.17 22.22 0.15
C ILE A 52 11.57 21.94 1.62
N GLU A 53 12.20 20.80 1.89
CA GLU A 53 12.64 20.36 3.22
C GLU A 53 11.52 20.29 4.27
N LEU A 54 10.26 20.15 3.83
CA LEU A 54 9.13 19.92 4.74
C LEU A 54 9.26 18.57 5.46
N VAL A 55 9.92 17.61 4.82
CA VAL A 55 10.30 16.32 5.41
C VAL A 55 11.78 16.09 5.12
N VAL A 56 12.62 16.10 6.17
CA VAL A 56 14.05 15.86 6.05
C VAL A 56 14.31 14.36 6.09
N LEU A 57 14.78 13.80 4.97
CA LEU A 57 15.00 12.37 4.79
C LEU A 57 16.36 12.09 4.13
N PRO A 58 16.90 10.87 4.32
CA PRO A 58 18.00 10.41 3.50
C PRO A 58 17.61 10.47 2.02
N LEU A 59 18.51 10.97 1.16
CA LEU A 59 18.25 11.12 -0.28
C LEU A 59 17.77 9.81 -0.95
N LEU A 60 18.29 8.67 -0.46
CA LEU A 60 17.92 7.34 -0.94
C LEU A 60 16.46 6.95 -0.65
N LEU A 61 15.80 7.60 0.31
CA LEU A 61 14.42 7.30 0.69
C LEU A 61 13.41 8.20 -0.04
N VAL A 62 13.84 9.31 -0.64
CA VAL A 62 12.93 10.25 -1.35
C VAL A 62 12.15 9.54 -2.45
N GLY A 63 12.83 8.75 -3.28
CA GLY A 63 12.21 7.97 -4.35
C GLY A 63 11.20 6.92 -3.85
N PRO A 64 11.62 6.01 -2.94
CA PRO A 64 10.71 5.05 -2.31
C PRO A 64 9.50 5.71 -1.64
N LEU A 65 9.69 6.83 -0.94
CA LEU A 65 8.59 7.55 -0.29
C LEU A 65 7.62 8.16 -1.31
N ALA A 66 8.13 8.67 -2.45
CA ALA A 66 7.28 9.14 -3.54
C ALA A 66 6.46 7.98 -4.14
N ALA A 67 7.05 6.79 -4.27
CA ALA A 67 6.33 5.60 -4.70
C ALA A 67 5.26 5.17 -3.66
N LEU A 68 5.55 5.25 -2.36
CA LEU A 68 4.56 5.03 -1.29
C LEU A 68 3.44 6.07 -1.34
N GLY A 69 3.74 7.34 -1.64
CA GLY A 69 2.74 8.39 -1.83
C GLY A 69 1.83 8.11 -3.03
N ALA A 70 2.39 7.57 -4.11
CA ALA A 70 1.62 7.12 -5.26
C ALA A 70 0.68 5.95 -4.90
N LEU A 71 1.20 4.94 -4.19
CA LEU A 71 0.40 3.81 -3.68
C LEU A 71 -0.72 4.32 -2.76
N PHE A 72 -0.39 5.15 -1.77
CA PHE A 72 -1.35 5.76 -0.85
C PHE A 72 -2.48 6.48 -1.60
N ALA A 73 -2.16 7.36 -2.54
CA ALA A 73 -3.16 8.14 -3.28
C ALA A 73 -4.13 7.24 -4.07
N THR A 74 -3.62 6.15 -4.66
CA THR A 74 -4.47 5.17 -5.34
C THR A 74 -5.40 4.45 -4.37
N LEU A 75 -4.88 3.97 -3.24
CA LEU A 75 -5.67 3.29 -2.21
C LEU A 75 -6.73 4.22 -1.62
N ALA A 76 -6.35 5.43 -1.24
CA ALA A 76 -7.22 6.45 -0.64
C ALA A 76 -8.43 6.80 -1.51
N THR A 77 -8.32 6.65 -2.83
CA THR A 77 -9.39 6.97 -3.78
C THR A 77 -9.99 5.75 -4.48
N SER A 78 -9.63 4.54 -4.05
CA SER A 78 -10.11 3.27 -4.63
C SER A 78 -11.63 3.12 -4.52
N LEU A 79 -12.21 3.55 -3.39
CA LEU A 79 -13.66 3.44 -3.18
C LEU A 79 -14.49 4.57 -3.82
N MET A 80 -13.85 5.50 -4.54
CA MET A 80 -14.47 6.67 -5.20
C MET A 80 -14.81 6.42 -6.69
N GLU A 81 -15.38 5.26 -7.02
CA GLU A 81 -15.57 4.83 -8.42
C GLU A 81 -16.55 5.69 -9.25
N ILE A 82 -17.56 6.28 -8.61
CA ILE A 82 -18.63 7.06 -9.28
C ILE A 82 -18.24 8.55 -9.39
N GLU A 83 -17.17 8.95 -8.71
CA GLU A 83 -16.77 10.35 -8.61
C GLU A 83 -15.97 10.81 -9.83
N SER A 84 -16.10 12.10 -10.14
CA SER A 84 -15.38 12.72 -11.25
C SER A 84 -13.86 12.71 -11.01
N VAL A 85 -13.08 12.69 -12.09
CA VAL A 85 -11.60 12.72 -12.02
C VAL A 85 -11.08 13.90 -11.21
N PRO A 86 -11.57 15.15 -11.40
CA PRO A 86 -11.10 16.30 -10.61
C PRO A 86 -11.32 16.10 -9.11
N LYS A 87 -12.48 15.58 -8.69
CA LYS A 87 -12.77 15.35 -7.27
C LYS A 87 -11.84 14.29 -6.67
N ARG A 88 -11.54 13.21 -7.41
CA ARG A 88 -10.55 12.21 -6.98
C ARG A 88 -9.15 12.81 -6.85
N LEU A 89 -8.74 13.67 -7.78
CA LEU A 89 -7.44 14.35 -7.71
C LEU A 89 -7.37 15.30 -6.49
N VAL A 90 -8.43 16.03 -6.20
CA VAL A 90 -8.51 16.88 -5.00
C VAL A 90 -8.41 16.04 -3.73
N VAL A 91 -9.15 14.94 -3.64
CA VAL A 91 -9.07 14.04 -2.47
C VAL A 91 -7.68 13.40 -2.36
N ALA A 92 -7.11 12.91 -3.46
CA ALA A 92 -5.77 12.37 -3.48
C ALA A 92 -4.74 13.40 -3.00
N ALA A 93 -4.81 14.63 -3.50
CA ALA A 93 -3.91 15.70 -3.10
C ALA A 93 -4.08 16.07 -1.63
N ALA A 94 -5.31 16.34 -1.19
CA ALA A 94 -5.62 16.71 0.18
C ALA A 94 -5.24 15.60 1.17
N ALA A 95 -5.56 14.35 0.86
CA ALA A 95 -5.20 13.21 1.71
C ALA A 95 -3.68 13.00 1.76
N THR A 96 -2.97 13.21 0.64
CA THR A 96 -1.51 13.08 0.63
C THR A 96 -0.88 14.15 1.54
N VAL A 97 -1.36 15.39 1.46
CA VAL A 97 -0.84 16.50 2.28
C VAL A 97 -1.22 16.35 3.76
N LEU A 98 -2.48 16.01 4.04
CA LEU A 98 -3.04 16.07 5.40
C LEU A 98 -2.92 14.75 6.18
N VAL A 99 -2.70 13.63 5.50
CA VAL A 99 -2.65 12.30 6.13
C VAL A 99 -1.34 11.60 5.82
N PHE A 100 -1.00 11.39 4.54
CA PHE A 100 0.20 10.65 4.19
C PHE A 100 1.47 11.34 4.71
N LEU A 101 1.67 12.63 4.39
CA LEU A 101 2.89 13.34 4.78
C LEU A 101 3.10 13.39 6.30
N PRO A 102 2.08 13.71 7.13
CA PRO A 102 2.22 13.64 8.59
C PRO A 102 2.52 12.24 9.12
N VAL A 103 1.87 11.20 8.61
CA VAL A 103 2.15 9.82 9.06
C VAL A 103 3.53 9.38 8.59
N ALA A 104 3.90 9.68 7.36
CA ALA A 104 5.20 9.35 6.79
C ALA A 104 6.33 10.08 7.52
N SER A 105 6.14 11.33 7.94
CA SER A 105 7.14 12.03 8.74
C SER A 105 7.29 11.41 10.12
N THR A 106 6.20 10.98 10.77
CA THR A 106 6.30 10.28 12.07
C THR A 106 6.99 8.91 11.97
N VAL A 107 6.93 8.25 10.81
CA VAL A 107 7.52 6.91 10.60
C VAL A 107 8.96 6.99 10.11
N PHE A 108 9.26 7.90 9.18
CA PHE A 108 10.55 7.93 8.46
C PHE A 108 11.42 9.14 8.77
N ALA A 109 10.87 10.24 9.32
CA ALA A 109 11.69 11.42 9.57
C ALA A 109 12.58 11.22 10.80
N THR A 110 13.86 11.52 10.63
CA THR A 110 14.87 11.38 11.69
C THR A 110 14.98 12.61 12.60
N LEU A 111 14.37 13.74 12.20
CA LEU A 111 14.46 15.03 12.90
C LEU A 111 13.11 15.55 13.42
N PHE A 112 11.99 15.03 12.93
CA PHE A 112 10.65 15.47 13.30
C PHE A 112 9.96 14.38 14.12
N ASP A 113 10.11 14.47 15.45
CA ASP A 113 9.39 13.67 16.44
C ASP A 113 8.32 14.56 17.11
N PRO A 114 7.18 14.83 16.44
CA PRO A 114 6.18 15.76 16.92
C PRO A 114 5.52 15.31 18.23
N PHE A 115 5.69 14.04 18.60
CA PHE A 115 5.19 13.47 19.84
C PHE A 115 6.30 13.28 20.90
N GLY A 116 7.54 13.70 20.63
CA GLY A 116 8.67 13.70 21.57
C GLY A 116 9.03 12.33 22.12
N ASN A 117 8.76 11.28 21.36
CA ASN A 117 8.45 9.99 21.91
C ASN A 117 9.61 9.00 21.95
N ARG A 118 10.64 9.08 21.08
CA ARG A 118 11.58 7.94 20.88
C ARG A 118 10.85 6.58 20.79
N LEU A 119 9.54 6.59 20.49
CA LEU A 119 8.71 5.41 20.39
C LEU A 119 9.14 4.84 19.06
N GLY A 120 9.99 3.82 19.09
CA GLY A 120 10.45 3.15 17.87
C GLY A 120 9.23 2.61 17.15
N VAL A 121 8.64 3.40 16.25
CA VAL A 121 7.57 2.94 15.38
C VAL A 121 8.23 2.01 14.38
N ILE A 122 7.97 0.72 14.58
CA ILE A 122 8.55 -0.36 13.79
C ILE A 122 7.69 -0.50 12.54
N ASP A 123 8.13 0.12 11.44
CA ASP A 123 7.50 0.00 10.13
C ASP A 123 8.57 0.12 9.03
N LEU A 124 9.25 -1.00 8.74
CA LEU A 124 10.26 -1.04 7.68
C LEU A 124 9.68 -0.61 6.33
N GLY A 125 8.52 -1.20 5.98
CA GLY A 125 7.97 -1.11 4.65
C GLY A 125 7.08 0.11 4.39
N GLY A 126 6.78 0.92 5.42
CA GLY A 126 5.88 2.07 5.29
C GLY A 126 4.41 1.66 5.16
N ALA A 127 3.99 0.57 5.78
CA ALA A 127 2.59 0.13 5.78
C ALA A 127 1.66 1.09 6.51
N LEU A 128 2.12 1.77 7.56
CA LEU A 128 1.33 2.76 8.29
C LEU A 128 0.93 3.95 7.39
N PRO A 129 1.88 4.68 6.77
CA PRO A 129 1.52 5.81 5.91
C PRO A 129 0.83 5.38 4.62
N SER A 130 1.15 4.21 4.06
CA SER A 130 0.58 3.79 2.77
C SER A 130 -0.70 2.97 2.89
N LEU A 131 -0.65 1.81 3.54
CA LEU A 131 -1.73 0.82 3.56
C LEU A 131 -2.78 1.17 4.61
N VAL A 132 -2.37 1.44 5.85
CA VAL A 132 -3.29 1.71 6.96
C VAL A 132 -3.97 3.06 6.77
N ALA A 133 -3.18 4.13 6.59
CA ALA A 133 -3.73 5.46 6.36
C ALA A 133 -4.50 5.54 5.03
N GLY A 134 -4.00 4.93 3.95
CA GLY A 134 -4.69 4.90 2.67
C GLY A 134 -6.02 4.17 2.76
N GLY A 135 -6.06 3.00 3.42
CA GLY A 135 -7.28 2.26 3.68
C GLY A 135 -8.28 3.03 4.55
N ALA A 136 -7.80 3.73 5.59
CA ALA A 136 -8.64 4.56 6.45
C ALA A 136 -9.29 5.72 5.67
N VAL A 137 -8.55 6.40 4.80
CA VAL A 137 -9.10 7.46 3.93
C VAL A 137 -10.11 6.87 2.94
N ALA A 138 -9.82 5.71 2.35
CA ALA A 138 -10.74 5.04 1.43
C ALA A 138 -12.08 4.71 2.12
N VAL A 139 -12.04 4.15 3.33
CA VAL A 139 -13.25 3.85 4.11
C VAL A 139 -13.96 5.13 4.53
N GLY A 140 -13.24 6.13 5.02
CA GLY A 140 -13.82 7.41 5.44
C GLY A 140 -14.55 8.13 4.29
N THR A 141 -13.93 8.19 3.11
CA THR A 141 -14.55 8.79 1.91
C THR A 141 -15.77 7.99 1.45
N ALA A 142 -15.72 6.65 1.53
CA ALA A 142 -16.85 5.79 1.22
C ALA A 142 -18.03 5.99 2.19
N LEU A 143 -17.77 6.17 3.48
CA LEU A 143 -18.81 6.41 4.50
C LEU A 143 -19.52 7.77 4.30
N VAL A 144 -18.78 8.80 3.87
CA VAL A 144 -19.35 10.13 3.61
C VAL A 144 -20.10 10.19 2.29
N SER A 145 -19.60 9.49 1.26
CA SER A 145 -20.11 9.62 -0.11
C SER A 145 -21.22 8.63 -0.46
N ARG A 146 -21.41 7.56 0.33
CA ARG A 146 -22.37 6.50 0.02
C ARG A 146 -23.61 6.56 0.91
N PRO A 147 -24.83 6.43 0.35
CA PRO A 147 -26.03 6.25 1.15
C PRO A 147 -25.94 5.00 2.05
N PRO A 148 -26.46 5.06 3.30
CA PRO A 148 -26.56 3.89 4.17
C PRO A 148 -27.27 2.74 3.45
N GLY A 149 -26.71 1.53 3.52
CA GLY A 149 -27.31 0.33 2.92
C GLY A 149 -26.94 0.05 1.46
N THR A 150 -26.05 0.85 0.85
CA THR A 150 -25.52 0.56 -0.49
C THR A 150 -24.65 -0.71 -0.47
N VAL A 151 -25.24 -1.87 -0.76
CA VAL A 151 -24.51 -3.14 -0.89
C VAL A 151 -23.91 -3.23 -2.29
N ARG A 152 -22.58 -3.17 -2.38
CA ARG A 152 -21.88 -3.58 -3.60
C ARG A 152 -21.65 -5.08 -3.56
N SER A 153 -22.18 -5.78 -4.56
CA SER A 153 -21.68 -7.11 -4.88
C SER A 153 -20.30 -6.95 -5.53
N SER A 154 -19.30 -7.66 -5.00
CA SER A 154 -18.02 -7.80 -5.71
C SER A 154 -18.29 -8.48 -7.04
N GLN A 155 -18.06 -7.80 -8.16
CA GLN A 155 -18.09 -8.43 -9.49
C GLN A 155 -16.82 -9.25 -9.78
N ALA A 156 -15.78 -9.08 -8.96
CA ALA A 156 -14.59 -9.92 -9.01
C ALA A 156 -14.88 -11.29 -8.40
N GLY A 157 -15.36 -12.20 -9.24
CA GLY A 157 -15.44 -13.62 -8.95
C GLY A 157 -14.43 -14.41 -9.77
N GLY A 158 -13.79 -15.40 -9.14
CA GLY A 158 -13.01 -16.42 -9.83
C GLY A 158 -11.49 -16.21 -9.85
N TRP A 159 -10.78 -17.07 -10.58
CA TRP A 159 -9.32 -17.16 -10.57
C TRP A 159 -8.59 -15.98 -11.25
N SER A 160 -9.32 -15.10 -11.93
CA SER A 160 -8.75 -13.97 -12.66
C SER A 160 -8.11 -12.90 -11.76
N ILE A 161 -8.51 -12.83 -10.48
CA ILE A 161 -7.91 -11.95 -9.47
C ILE A 161 -6.70 -12.59 -8.77
N VAL A 162 -6.52 -13.91 -8.84
CA VAL A 162 -5.45 -14.61 -8.11
C VAL A 162 -4.08 -14.26 -8.67
N VAL A 163 -3.93 -14.31 -10.00
CA VAL A 163 -2.66 -14.01 -10.67
C VAL A 163 -2.11 -12.63 -10.30
N PRO A 164 -2.85 -11.52 -10.47
CA PRO A 164 -2.32 -10.21 -10.09
C PRO A 164 -2.05 -10.09 -8.59
N SER A 165 -2.83 -10.74 -7.72
CA SER A 165 -2.56 -10.74 -6.27
C SER A 165 -1.31 -11.53 -5.87
N VAL A 166 -1.01 -12.64 -6.54
CA VAL A 166 0.26 -13.37 -6.37
C VAL A 166 1.43 -12.52 -6.86
N LEU A 167 1.25 -11.78 -7.97
CA LEU A 167 2.28 -10.83 -8.42
C LEU A 167 2.48 -9.67 -7.42
N VAL A 168 1.43 -9.17 -6.76
CA VAL A 168 1.55 -8.20 -5.65
C VAL A 168 2.40 -8.78 -4.53
N TRP A 169 2.16 -10.04 -4.16
CA TRP A 169 2.94 -10.72 -3.12
C TRP A 169 4.43 -10.81 -3.49
N PHE A 170 4.77 -11.24 -4.70
CA PHE A 170 6.16 -11.29 -5.15
C PHE A 170 6.80 -9.90 -5.29
N ALA A 171 6.06 -8.91 -5.78
CA ALA A 171 6.52 -7.52 -5.81
C ALA A 171 6.73 -6.98 -4.37
N GLY A 172 5.97 -7.46 -3.40
CA GLY A 172 6.16 -7.17 -1.98
C GLY A 172 7.55 -7.54 -1.46
N VAL A 173 8.19 -8.58 -2.01
CA VAL A 173 9.57 -8.95 -1.65
C VAL A 173 10.54 -7.84 -2.05
N GLY A 174 10.46 -7.35 -3.29
CA GLY A 174 11.31 -6.26 -3.77
C GLY A 174 11.02 -4.93 -3.06
N TRP A 175 9.77 -4.70 -2.66
CA TRP A 175 9.39 -3.55 -1.83
C TRP A 175 10.10 -3.62 -0.47
N ALA A 176 9.93 -4.71 0.28
CA ALA A 176 10.49 -4.83 1.62
C ALA A 176 12.03 -4.84 1.61
N VAL A 177 12.64 -5.66 0.73
CA VAL A 177 14.10 -5.72 0.59
C VAL A 177 14.67 -4.38 0.10
N GLY A 178 13.97 -3.70 -0.80
CA GLY A 178 14.40 -2.40 -1.30
C GLY A 178 14.42 -1.32 -0.20
N LEU A 179 13.48 -1.38 0.75
CA LEU A 179 13.40 -0.43 1.86
C LEU A 179 14.41 -0.70 2.99
N GLU A 180 15.10 -1.85 2.98
CA GLU A 180 16.25 -2.08 3.85
C GLU A 180 17.44 -1.16 3.50
N LEU A 181 17.56 -0.75 2.23
CA LEU A 181 18.64 0.13 1.72
C LEU A 181 20.08 -0.39 1.90
N ALA A 182 20.23 -1.59 2.45
CA ALA A 182 21.47 -2.29 2.74
C ALA A 182 21.40 -3.77 2.33
N ALA A 183 22.57 -4.33 2.02
CA ALA A 183 22.74 -5.78 1.86
C ALA A 183 23.42 -6.30 3.13
N ASP A 184 22.62 -6.75 4.09
CA ASP A 184 23.10 -7.25 5.37
C ASP A 184 22.37 -8.55 5.76
N ASP A 185 22.62 -8.98 7.00
CA ASP A 185 22.07 -10.22 7.54
C ASP A 185 20.56 -10.18 7.77
N MET A 186 19.90 -9.01 7.64
CA MET A 186 18.45 -8.87 7.75
C MET A 186 17.74 -9.23 6.44
N VAL A 187 18.38 -9.06 5.28
CA VAL A 187 17.77 -9.34 3.97
C VAL A 187 17.19 -10.76 3.87
N PRO A 188 17.88 -11.84 4.29
CA PRO A 188 17.30 -13.18 4.28
C PRO A 188 16.05 -13.32 5.15
N ILE A 189 16.04 -12.68 6.32
CA ILE A 189 14.89 -12.68 7.25
C ILE A 189 13.71 -11.98 6.59
N ILE A 190 13.93 -10.79 6.04
CA ILE A 190 12.92 -10.02 5.31
C ILE A 190 12.30 -10.86 4.18
N VAL A 191 13.13 -11.50 3.35
CA VAL A 191 12.65 -12.33 2.23
C VAL A 191 11.78 -13.48 2.74
N VAL A 192 12.22 -14.21 3.76
CA VAL A 192 11.47 -15.33 4.32
C VAL A 192 10.15 -14.85 4.91
N SER A 193 10.15 -13.78 5.70
CA SER A 193 8.95 -13.26 6.35
C SER A 193 7.92 -12.75 5.33
N VAL A 194 8.36 -12.07 4.27
CA VAL A 194 7.47 -11.63 3.17
C VAL A 194 6.95 -12.80 2.34
N LEU A 195 7.65 -13.93 2.26
CA LEU A 195 7.14 -15.13 1.59
C LEU A 195 6.16 -15.92 2.48
N VAL A 196 6.49 -16.11 3.76
CA VAL A 196 5.74 -17.00 4.63
C VAL A 196 4.45 -16.36 5.16
N ILE A 197 4.52 -15.12 5.66
CA ILE A 197 3.37 -14.45 6.29
C ILE A 197 2.15 -14.39 5.35
N PRO A 198 2.28 -13.98 4.07
CA PRO A 198 1.14 -13.93 3.15
C PRO A 198 0.53 -15.30 2.84
N VAL A 199 1.35 -16.35 2.71
CA VAL A 199 0.87 -17.71 2.46
C VAL A 199 0.07 -18.23 3.65
N VAL A 200 0.57 -18.02 4.86
CA VAL A 200 -0.12 -18.44 6.09
C VAL A 200 -1.44 -17.67 6.25
N ALA A 201 -1.45 -16.36 5.97
CA ALA A 201 -2.66 -15.55 6.02
C ALA A 201 -3.71 -15.99 4.97
N ALA A 202 -3.27 -16.29 3.75
CA ALA A 202 -4.15 -16.81 2.69
C ALA A 202 -4.76 -18.17 3.06
N ALA A 203 -3.96 -19.08 3.62
CA ALA A 203 -4.44 -20.36 4.12
C ALA A 203 -5.43 -20.17 5.28
N ALA A 204 -5.11 -19.33 6.26
CA ALA A 204 -5.97 -19.04 7.40
C ALA A 204 -7.32 -18.45 6.95
N ALA A 205 -7.32 -17.47 6.05
CA ALA A 205 -8.55 -16.89 5.50
C ALA A 205 -9.40 -17.95 4.76
N SER A 206 -8.75 -18.83 3.99
CA SER A 206 -9.43 -19.91 3.27
C SER A 206 -10.05 -20.93 4.23
N VAL A 207 -9.38 -21.26 5.34
CA VAL A 207 -9.90 -22.13 6.39
C VAL A 207 -11.10 -21.48 7.08
N VAL A 208 -10.99 -20.21 7.49
CA VAL A 208 -12.09 -19.46 8.11
C VAL A 208 -13.31 -19.40 7.18
N GLU A 209 -13.09 -19.15 5.89
CA GLU A 209 -14.16 -19.15 4.90
C GLU A 209 -14.83 -20.52 4.77
N ARG A 210 -14.03 -21.59 4.72
CA ARG A 210 -14.54 -22.97 4.65
C ARG A 210 -15.35 -23.33 5.88
N LEU A 211 -14.94 -22.92 7.06
CA LEU A 211 -15.67 -23.18 8.31
C LEU A 211 -17.00 -22.39 8.36
N ARG A 212 -16.99 -21.13 7.95
CA ARG A 212 -18.16 -20.24 8.06
C ARG A 212 -19.18 -20.44 6.94
N PHE A 213 -18.72 -20.65 5.71
CA PHE A 213 -19.57 -20.65 4.52
C PHE A 213 -19.56 -21.99 3.78
N ARG A 214 -18.85 -23.01 4.29
CA ARG A 214 -18.71 -24.35 3.68
C ARG A 214 -18.14 -24.32 2.25
N ARG A 215 -17.47 -23.24 1.86
CA ARG A 215 -16.83 -23.06 0.55
C ARG A 215 -15.50 -22.35 0.69
N THR A 216 -14.60 -22.62 -0.25
CA THR A 216 -13.34 -21.88 -0.43
C THR A 216 -13.45 -21.13 -1.74
N THR A 217 -13.25 -19.82 -1.72
CA THR A 217 -13.34 -18.98 -2.91
C THR A 217 -11.98 -18.36 -3.25
N ALA A 218 -11.77 -18.07 -4.53
CA ALA A 218 -10.61 -17.31 -4.98
C ALA A 218 -10.53 -15.93 -4.31
N SER A 219 -11.69 -15.29 -4.05
CA SER A 219 -11.77 -14.05 -3.30
C SER A 219 -11.30 -14.19 -1.85
N GLY A 220 -11.71 -15.24 -1.14
CA GLY A 220 -11.26 -15.49 0.23
C GLY A 220 -9.74 -15.70 0.32
N PHE A 221 -9.19 -16.49 -0.62
CA PHE A 221 -7.75 -16.67 -0.75
C PHE A 221 -7.02 -15.35 -1.01
N VAL A 222 -7.47 -14.56 -2.00
CA VAL A 222 -6.86 -13.27 -2.35
C VAL A 222 -6.95 -12.27 -1.21
N THR A 223 -8.08 -12.18 -0.51
CA THR A 223 -8.22 -11.30 0.66
C THR A 223 -7.22 -11.67 1.75
N GLY A 224 -7.07 -12.96 2.06
CA GLY A 224 -6.07 -13.42 3.03
C GLY A 224 -4.65 -13.15 2.58
N LEU A 225 -4.34 -13.38 1.30
CA LEU A 225 -3.02 -13.11 0.73
C LEU A 225 -2.64 -11.63 0.85
N LEU A 226 -3.51 -10.73 0.39
CA LEU A 226 -3.25 -9.29 0.43
C LEU A 226 -3.22 -8.74 1.87
N ALA A 227 -4.05 -9.28 2.76
CA ALA A 227 -3.99 -8.96 4.19
C ALA A 227 -2.65 -9.39 4.82
N GLY A 228 -2.16 -10.57 4.45
CA GLY A 228 -0.85 -11.04 4.90
C GLY A 228 0.31 -10.22 4.31
N VAL A 229 0.22 -9.78 3.04
CA VAL A 229 1.18 -8.81 2.48
C VAL A 229 1.17 -7.53 3.31
N ALA A 230 -0.01 -6.97 3.59
CA ALA A 230 -0.13 -5.75 4.40
C ALA A 230 0.43 -5.90 5.82
N ALA A 231 0.34 -7.10 6.41
CA ALA A 231 0.92 -7.43 7.71
C ALA A 231 2.43 -7.68 7.67
N ALA A 232 2.96 -8.20 6.55
CA ALA A 232 4.39 -8.48 6.38
C ALA A 232 5.20 -7.19 6.16
N VAL A 233 4.67 -6.22 5.43
CA VAL A 233 5.35 -4.95 5.08
C VAL A 233 5.95 -4.22 6.32
N PRO A 234 5.24 -4.03 7.44
CA PRO A 234 5.84 -3.39 8.62
C PRO A 234 6.72 -4.34 9.44
N ALA A 235 6.43 -5.65 9.43
CA ALA A 235 6.96 -6.61 10.39
C ALA A 235 8.17 -7.43 9.90
N CYS A 236 8.42 -7.49 8.59
CA CYS A 236 9.31 -8.47 7.97
C CYS A 236 10.79 -8.46 8.42
N ALA A 237 11.32 -7.34 8.93
CA ALA A 237 12.68 -7.30 9.50
C ALA A 237 12.74 -7.67 10.99
N PHE A 238 11.59 -7.87 11.64
CA PHE A 238 11.50 -7.94 13.11
C PHE A 238 10.88 -9.24 13.63
N VAL A 239 10.37 -10.10 12.73
CA VAL A 239 9.63 -11.33 13.07
C VAL A 239 10.05 -12.48 12.18
#